data_AF-A0A957N643-F1
#
_entry.id   AF-A0A957N643-F1
#
_cell.length_a   1.000
_cell.length_b   1.000
_cell.length_c   1.000
_cell.angle_alpha   90.00
_cell.angle_beta   90.00
_cell.angle_gamma   90.00
#
_symmetry.space_group_name_H-M   'P 1'
#
loop_
_entity.id
_entity.type
_entity.pdbx_description
1 polymer ?
#
loop_
_entity_poly.entity_id
_entity_poly.type
_entity_poly.pdbx_seq_one_letter_code
_entity_poly.pdbx_strand_id
1 'polypeptide(L)'
;MHCLLIYDIPDDRLRTKIADFCLDFGLDRVQFSAFIGRLSANHQEELMLKLEQRMGSATGKIDLFPICQQDWRNRMSYAQEDDDGIAEH
;
A
#
# COMPACT_ATOMS: atom_id res chain seq x y z
N MET A 1 11.71 2.69 -9.49
CA MET A 1 10.44 2.95 -10.19
C MET A 1 9.38 3.21 -9.13
N HIS A 2 8.33 3.99 -9.40
CA HIS A 2 7.22 4.04 -8.44
C HIS A 2 6.44 2.73 -8.51
N CYS A 3 5.84 2.33 -7.41
CA CYS A 3 4.88 1.23 -7.40
C CYS A 3 3.69 1.61 -6.53
N LEU A 4 2.54 1.07 -6.89
CA LEU A 4 1.31 1.09 -6.11
C LEU A 4 1.00 -0.35 -5.72
N LEU A 5 0.94 -0.62 -4.43
CA LEU A 5 0.50 -1.88 -3.88
C LEU A 5 -0.89 -1.70 -3.31
N ILE A 6 -1.82 -2.56 -3.73
CA ILE A 6 -3.20 -2.61 -3.21
C ILE A 6 -3.43 -4.00 -2.66
N TYR A 7 -4.21 -4.09 -1.58
CA TYR A 7 -4.65 -5.38 -1.09
C TYR A 7 -6.14 -5.39 -0.75
N ASP A 8 -6.70 -6.59 -0.70
CA ASP A 8 -8.02 -6.87 -0.14
C ASP A 8 -7.87 -8.08 0.78
N ILE A 9 -7.87 -7.84 2.09
CA ILE A 9 -7.59 -8.84 3.13
C ILE A 9 -8.66 -8.74 4.22
N PRO A 10 -9.53 -9.75 4.34
CA PRO A 10 -10.62 -9.74 5.32
C PRO A 10 -10.13 -9.95 6.75
N ASP A 11 -9.08 -10.76 6.97
CA ASP A 11 -8.54 -11.00 8.31
C ASP A 11 -7.76 -9.80 8.83
N ASP A 12 -8.22 -9.21 9.94
CA ASP A 12 -7.66 -7.98 10.51
C ASP A 12 -6.21 -8.15 10.98
N ARG A 13 -5.87 -9.32 11.53
CA ARG A 13 -4.52 -9.60 12.04
C ARG A 13 -3.52 -9.70 10.88
N LEU A 14 -3.88 -10.43 9.84
CA LEU A 14 -3.10 -10.54 8.62
C LEU A 14 -2.99 -9.19 7.92
N ARG A 15 -4.08 -8.44 7.80
CA ARG A 15 -4.07 -7.11 7.21
C ARG A 15 -3.10 -6.17 7.93
N THR A 16 -3.10 -6.19 9.26
CA THR A 16 -2.15 -5.42 10.08
C THR A 16 -0.70 -5.87 9.81
N LYS A 17 -0.43 -7.17 9.86
CA LYS A 17 0.89 -7.74 9.58
C LYS A 17 1.42 -7.38 8.18
N ILE A 18 0.55 -7.41 7.18
CA ILE A 18 0.90 -7.05 5.80
C ILE A 18 1.15 -5.54 5.68
N ALA A 19 0.34 -4.71 6.35
CA ALA A 19 0.53 -3.27 6.39
C ALA A 19 1.86 -2.89 7.05
N ASP A 20 2.17 -3.46 8.23
CA ASP A 20 3.43 -3.23 8.94
C ASP A 20 4.62 -3.63 8.08
N PHE A 21 4.52 -4.79 7.42
CA PHE A 21 5.59 -5.25 6.54
C PHE A 21 5.80 -4.33 5.33
N CYS A 22 4.74 -3.75 4.75
CA CYS A 22 4.87 -2.78 3.67
C CYS A 22 5.58 -1.50 4.15
N LEU A 23 5.26 -1.02 5.36
CA LEU A 23 5.95 0.12 5.98
C LEU A 23 7.44 -0.17 6.21
N ASP A 24 7.76 -1.32 6.80
CA ASP A 24 9.14 -1.76 7.04
C ASP A 24 9.95 -1.91 5.75
N PHE A 25 9.29 -2.26 4.65
CA PHE A 25 9.90 -2.38 3.32
C PHE A 25 10.13 -1.02 2.64
N GLY A 26 9.71 0.08 3.27
CA GLY A 26 9.90 1.44 2.78
C GLY A 26 8.80 1.93 1.83
N LEU A 27 7.60 1.36 1.90
CA LEU A 27 6.41 1.90 1.26
C LEU A 27 5.66 2.83 2.23
N ASP A 28 5.06 3.88 1.69
CA ASP A 28 4.18 4.80 2.42
C ASP A 28 2.72 4.40 2.23
N ARG A 29 1.95 4.36 3.33
CA ARG A 29 0.52 4.08 3.28
C ARG A 29 -0.25 5.30 2.77
N VAL A 30 -1.11 5.11 1.76
CA VAL A 30 -1.91 6.18 1.15
C VAL A 30 -3.42 6.02 1.31
N GLN A 31 -3.88 4.79 1.50
CA GLN A 31 -5.26 4.47 1.84
C GLN A 31 -5.28 3.29 2.81
N PHE A 32 -6.45 2.95 3.34
CA PHE A 32 -6.61 1.82 4.26
C PHE A 32 -6.04 0.51 3.72
N SER A 33 -6.12 0.31 2.41
CA SER A 33 -5.62 -0.88 1.72
C SER A 33 -4.70 -0.59 0.54
N ALA A 34 -3.99 0.54 0.56
CA ALA A 34 -3.06 0.88 -0.50
C ALA A 34 -1.79 1.58 0.00
N PHE A 35 -0.68 1.27 -0.69
CA PHE A 35 0.67 1.72 -0.40
C PHE A 35 1.37 2.19 -1.68
N ILE A 36 2.23 3.19 -1.56
CA ILE A 36 3.08 3.67 -2.65
C ILE A 36 4.55 3.67 -2.23
N GLY A 37 5.46 3.63 -3.18
CA GLY A 37 6.86 3.91 -2.87
C GLY A 37 7.77 3.70 -4.06
N ARG A 38 9.07 3.84 -3.83
CA ARG A 38 10.09 3.74 -4.88
C ARG A 38 10.96 2.51 -4.68
N LEU A 39 10.65 1.46 -5.41
CA LEU A 39 11.39 0.21 -5.41
C LEU A 39 12.02 -0.08 -6.79
N SER A 40 13.15 -0.78 -6.81
CA SER A 40 13.67 -1.41 -8.03
C SER A 40 12.77 -2.58 -8.43
N ALA A 41 12.85 -3.06 -9.67
CA ALA A 41 12.09 -4.24 -10.10
C ALA A 41 12.40 -5.46 -9.20
N ASN A 42 13.68 -5.70 -8.92
CA ASN A 42 14.11 -6.79 -8.04
C ASN A 42 13.53 -6.66 -6.62
N HIS A 43 13.50 -5.45 -6.05
CA HIS A 43 12.90 -5.25 -4.73
C HIS A 43 11.36 -5.40 -4.76
N GLN A 44 10.69 -5.09 -5.88
CA GLN A 44 9.26 -5.35 -6.03
C GLN A 44 8.96 -6.85 -6.08
N GLU A 45 9.76 -7.62 -6.82
CA GLU A 45 9.65 -9.09 -6.86
C GLU A 45 9.92 -9.70 -5.48
N GLU A 46 10.97 -9.25 -4.79
CA GLU A 46 11.28 -9.70 -3.43
C GLU A 46 10.16 -9.39 -2.43
N LEU A 47 9.59 -8.19 -2.52
CA LEU A 47 8.43 -7.79 -1.72
C LEU A 47 7.26 -8.74 -1.94
N MET A 48 6.89 -9.01 -3.19
CA MET A 48 5.76 -9.88 -3.53
C MET A 48 5.97 -11.31 -3.02
N LEU A 49 7.17 -11.88 -3.19
CA LEU A 49 7.50 -13.21 -2.67
C LEU A 49 7.38 -13.26 -1.13
N LYS A 50 7.86 -12.22 -0.44
CA LYS A 50 7.78 -12.12 1.03
C LYS A 50 6.35 -11.91 1.54
N LEU A 51 5.51 -11.24 0.77
CA LEU A 51 4.09 -11.04 1.07
C LEU A 51 3.30 -12.34 0.86
N GLU A 52 3.55 -13.06 -0.23
CA GLU A 52 2.96 -14.38 -0.49
C GLU A 52 3.26 -15.36 0.66
N GLN A 53 4.53 -15.44 1.09
CA GLN A 53 4.92 -16.27 2.23
C GLN A 53 4.22 -15.87 3.53
N ARG A 54 3.99 -14.57 3.76
CA ARG A 54 3.31 -14.07 4.96
C ARG A 54 1.82 -14.36 4.95
N MET A 55 1.21 -14.36 3.77
CA MET A 55 -0.19 -14.69 3.55
C MET A 55 -0.45 -16.18 3.69
N GLY A 56 0.47 -17.02 3.19
CA GLY A 56 0.33 -18.47 3.27
C GLY A 56 -0.95 -18.95 2.59
N SER A 57 -1.81 -19.66 3.33
CA SER A 57 -3.10 -20.15 2.85
C SER A 57 -4.29 -19.25 3.22
N ALA A 58 -4.04 -18.04 3.75
CA ALA A 58 -5.10 -17.13 4.14
C ALA A 58 -5.81 -16.53 2.91
N THR A 59 -7.09 -16.24 3.06
CA THR A 59 -7.86 -15.55 2.01
C THR A 59 -7.42 -14.09 1.93
N GLY A 60 -7.13 -13.64 0.72
CA GLY A 60 -6.84 -12.25 0.42
C GLY A 60 -6.27 -12.10 -0.98
N LYS A 61 -6.12 -10.86 -1.42
CA LYS A 61 -5.49 -10.50 -2.69
C LYS A 61 -4.50 -9.37 -2.46
N ILE A 62 -3.35 -9.44 -3.13
CA ILE A 62 -2.37 -8.36 -3.19
C ILE A 62 -1.99 -8.17 -4.65
N ASP A 63 -2.12 -6.94 -5.14
CA ASP A 63 -1.66 -6.54 -6.46
C ASP A 63 -0.57 -5.47 -6.31
N LEU A 64 0.50 -5.57 -7.10
CA LEU A 64 1.54 -4.55 -7.21
C LEU A 64 1.63 -4.06 -8.65
N PHE A 65 1.44 -2.76 -8.83
CA PHE A 65 1.52 -2.09 -10.11
C PHE A 65 2.80 -1.27 -10.20
N PRO A 66 3.75 -1.62 -11.08
CA PRO A 66 4.84 -0.72 -11.42
C PRO A 66 4.28 0.50 -12.16
N ILE A 67 4.64 1.71 -11.71
CA ILE A 67 4.18 2.97 -12.30
C ILE A 67 5.37 3.69 -12.91
N CYS A 68 5.27 3.99 -14.21
CA CYS A 68 6.29 4.75 -14.91
C CYS A 68 6.37 6.20 -14.39
N GLN A 69 7.46 6.91 -14.69
CA GLN A 69 7.64 8.27 -14.18
C GLN A 69 6.55 9.24 -14.68
N GLN A 70 6.08 9.06 -15.91
CA GLN A 70 5.07 9.93 -16.51
C GLN A 70 3.71 9.77 -15.83
N ASP A 71 3.24 8.53 -15.67
CA ASP A 71 1.95 8.23 -15.03
C ASP A 71 1.96 8.64 -13.55
N TRP A 72 3.10 8.47 -12.87
CA TRP A 72 3.26 8.94 -11.50
C TRP A 72 3.10 10.45 -11.37
N ARG A 73 3.65 11.22 -12.31
CA ARG A 73 3.53 12.70 -12.33
C ARG A 73 2.11 13.15 -12.64
N ASN A 74 1.38 12.38 -13.45
CA ASN A 74 0.02 12.68 -13.87
C ASN A 74 -1.05 12.15 -12.90
N ARG A 75 -0.65 11.51 -11.79
CA ARG A 75 -1.59 10.98 -10.80
C ARG A 75 -2.45 12.11 -10.21
N MET A 76 -3.72 11.83 -9.99
CA MET A 76 -4.67 12.75 -9.37
C MET A 76 -5.15 12.15 -8.03
N SER A 77 -5.36 13.00 -7.03
CA SER A 77 -5.89 12.60 -5.73
C SER A 77 -6.88 13.64 -5.23
N TYR A 78 -7.93 13.17 -4.58
CA TYR A 78 -8.88 13.99 -3.83
C TYR A 78 -8.99 13.39 -2.43
N ALA A 79 -8.90 14.24 -1.41
CA ALA A 79 -9.11 13.88 -0.03
C ALA A 79 -10.20 14.79 0.53
N GLN A 80 -11.09 14.20 1.31
CA GLN A 80 -12.02 14.93 2.16
C GLN A 80 -11.68 14.52 3.58
N GLU A 81 -11.27 15.49 4.37
CA GLU A 81 -11.07 15.32 5.80
C GLU A 81 -12.41 15.58 6.49
N ASP A 82 -12.67 14.89 7.60
CA ASP A 82 -13.80 15.24 8.44
C ASP A 82 -13.56 16.65 8.97
N ASP A 83 -14.55 17.53 8.84
CA ASP A 83 -14.53 18.87 9.43
C ASP A 83 -14.68 18.68 10.94
N ASP A 84 -13.58 18.36 11.62
CA ASP A 84 -13.50 18.40 13.08
C ASP A 84 -13.66 19.86 13.47
N GLY A 85 -14.94 20.28 13.59
CA GLY A 85 -15.34 21.61 13.97
C GLY A 85 -14.73 21.99 15.31
N ILE A 86 -13.55 22.62 15.25
CA ILE A 86 -13.03 23.41 16.35
C ILE A 86 -13.91 24.66 16.40
N ALA A 87 -15.02 24.56 17.14
CA ALA A 87 -15.65 25.73 17.71
C ALA A 87 -14.66 26.32 18.74
N GLU A 88 -13.73 27.16 18.29
CA GLU A 88 -13.07 28.12 19.15
C GLU A 88 -14.10 29.21 19.49
N HIS A 89 -14.69 29.15 20.69
CA HIS A 89 -15.19 30.32 21.44
C HIS A 89 -15.19 30.02 22.94
#